data_AF-A0A7S1QKP6-F1
#
_entry.id   AF-A0A7S1QKP6-F1
#
_cell.length_a   1.000
_cell.length_b   1.000
_cell.length_c   1.000
_cell.angle_alpha   90.00
_cell.angle_beta   90.00
_cell.angle_gamma   90.00
#
_symmetry.space_group_name_H-M   'P 1'
#
loop_
_entity.id
_entity.type
_entity.pdbx_description
1 polymer ?
#
loop_
_entity_poly.entity_id
_entity_poly.type
_entity_poly.pdbx_seq_one_letter_code
_entity_poly.pdbx_strand_id
1 'polypeptide(L)'
;HIVECTAPHPVGAVFRRETVNACQADFEALVGHDAGTTRLALSPRERRARLRATIDVVARLFLASIVGERVVGYALAVLLHPSHTDDGASDDELALRLETFAHLLHAVGKNLSAAMLRGDVASSMQRAAEILRSGHVGDRVACVIAHLAGRYKNGWRDSSRITNDDAEDDGGVDACVDRRFAELRERLEELEAKSRRDEAAAADAAKDAATLRKELGASDQRANAAEAAARDAAAALASAQASAPDAN
;
A
#
# COMPACT_ATOMS: atom_id res chain seq x y z
N HIS A 1 -9.58 9.16 -36.53
CA HIS A 1 -8.75 9.97 -37.44
C HIS A 1 -7.61 10.60 -36.65
N ILE A 2 -6.56 9.83 -36.34
CA ILE A 2 -5.31 10.39 -35.81
C ILE A 2 -4.44 10.62 -37.04
N VAL A 3 -4.12 11.88 -37.32
CA VAL A 3 -3.32 12.29 -38.47
C VAL A 3 -1.89 11.78 -38.24
N GLU A 4 -1.44 10.85 -39.07
CA GLU A 4 -0.02 10.49 -39.20
C GLU A 4 0.76 11.71 -39.70
N CYS A 5 1.26 12.54 -38.79
CA CYS A 5 2.24 13.57 -39.11
C CYS A 5 3.65 12.98 -38.99
N THR A 6 4.16 12.42 -40.08
CA THR A 6 5.51 11.85 -40.20
C THR A 6 6.60 12.88 -40.51
N ALA A 7 6.26 14.17 -40.64
CA ALA A 7 7.23 15.26 -40.77
C ALA A 7 7.09 16.24 -39.58
N PRO A 8 8.16 16.97 -39.17
CA PRO A 8 8.11 17.97 -38.11
C PRO A 8 7.30 19.19 -38.59
N HIS A 9 5.98 19.04 -38.61
CA HIS A 9 5.06 20.14 -38.87
C HIS A 9 4.94 20.97 -37.57
N PRO A 10 5.04 22.31 -37.62
CA PRO A 10 4.93 23.17 -36.44
C PRO A 10 3.62 22.97 -35.67
N VAL A 11 2.53 22.63 -36.37
CA VAL A 11 1.23 22.27 -35.76
C VAL A 11 1.32 21.02 -34.89
N GLY A 12 2.09 20.01 -35.30
CA GLY A 12 2.29 18.80 -34.50
C GLY A 12 3.11 19.07 -33.24
N ALA A 13 4.05 20.02 -33.29
CA ALA A 13 4.79 20.46 -32.10
C ALA A 13 3.90 21.21 -31.11
N VAL A 14 3.04 22.12 -31.59
CA VAL A 14 2.04 22.83 -30.75
C VAL A 14 1.06 21.83 -30.15
N PHE A 15 0.49 20.92 -30.94
CA PHE A 15 -0.46 19.90 -30.46
C PHE A 15 0.15 19.02 -29.36
N ARG A 16 1.39 18.54 -29.55
CA ARG A 16 2.08 17.75 -28.53
C ARG A 16 2.29 18.56 -27.25
N ARG A 17 2.72 19.82 -27.35
CA ARG A 17 2.90 20.69 -26.18
C ARG A 17 1.60 20.90 -25.42
N GLU A 18 0.50 21.24 -26.10
CA GLU A 18 -0.80 21.41 -25.46
C GLU A 18 -1.32 20.12 -24.83
N THR A 19 -1.08 18.96 -25.48
CA THR A 19 -1.43 17.65 -24.92
C THR A 19 -0.66 17.37 -23.63
N VAL A 20 0.64 17.69 -23.60
CA VAL A 20 1.47 17.54 -22.41
C VAL A 20 0.99 18.47 -21.28
N ASN A 21 0.74 19.74 -21.59
CA ASN A 21 0.23 20.72 -20.62
C ASN A 21 -1.11 20.26 -20.03
N ALA A 22 -2.03 19.79 -20.87
CA ALA A 22 -3.33 19.28 -20.44
C ALA A 22 -3.18 18.04 -19.53
N CYS A 23 -2.31 17.10 -19.89
CA CYS A 23 -2.03 15.94 -19.05
C CYS A 23 -1.48 16.39 -17.68
N GLN A 24 -0.52 17.31 -17.65
CA GLN A 24 0.06 17.81 -16.40
C GLN A 24 -0.98 18.50 -15.53
N ALA A 25 -1.79 19.40 -16.11
CA ALA A 25 -2.86 20.10 -15.39
C ALA A 25 -3.91 19.14 -14.82
N ASP A 26 -4.34 18.14 -15.59
CA ASP A 26 -5.28 17.12 -15.13
C ASP A 26 -4.69 16.29 -13.98
N PHE A 27 -3.41 15.93 -14.07
CA PHE A 27 -2.70 15.22 -12.99
C PHE A 27 -2.62 16.05 -11.72
N GLU A 28 -2.20 17.30 -11.84
CA GLU A 28 -2.06 18.22 -10.71
C GLU A 28 -3.41 18.46 -10.03
N ALA A 29 -4.49 18.61 -10.81
CA ALA A 29 -5.84 18.77 -10.29
C ALA A 29 -6.39 17.52 -9.57
N LEU A 30 -5.99 16.33 -10.01
CA LEU A 30 -6.44 15.05 -9.43
C LEU A 30 -5.65 14.65 -8.20
N VAL A 31 -4.33 14.87 -8.20
CA VAL A 31 -3.42 14.51 -7.11
C VAL A 31 -3.38 15.63 -6.05
N GLY A 32 -3.66 16.87 -6.45
CA GLY A 32 -3.62 18.06 -5.59
C GLY A 32 -2.19 18.56 -5.36
N HIS A 33 -1.38 18.64 -6.42
CA HIS A 33 0.06 18.92 -6.30
C HIS A 33 0.37 20.32 -5.77
N ASP A 34 -0.49 21.30 -6.05
CA ASP A 34 -0.24 22.70 -5.72
C ASP A 34 -1.16 23.19 -4.61
N ALA A 35 -0.57 23.81 -3.59
CA ALA A 35 -1.28 24.45 -2.48
C ALA A 35 -2.24 25.58 -2.93
N GLY A 36 -2.12 26.03 -4.19
CA GLY A 36 -3.02 26.99 -4.84
C GLY A 36 -4.08 26.37 -5.77
N THR A 37 -3.96 25.09 -6.14
CA THR A 37 -4.95 24.42 -6.99
C THR A 37 -6.14 23.96 -6.15
N THR A 38 -7.32 24.50 -6.44
CA THR A 38 -8.56 24.06 -5.82
C THR A 38 -8.77 22.60 -6.22
N ARG A 39 -8.58 21.66 -5.28
CA ARG A 39 -8.92 20.25 -5.50
C ARG A 39 -10.33 20.21 -6.09
N LEU A 40 -10.47 19.56 -7.25
CA LEU A 40 -11.79 19.36 -7.85
C LEU A 40 -12.71 18.75 -6.78
N ALA A 41 -13.89 19.34 -6.60
CA ALA A 41 -14.91 18.88 -5.66
C ALA A 41 -15.53 17.56 -6.15
N LEU A 42 -14.71 16.51 -6.19
CA LEU A 42 -15.05 15.16 -6.62
C LEU A 42 -15.15 14.27 -5.39
N SER A 43 -16.08 13.33 -5.43
CA SER A 43 -16.09 12.24 -4.47
C SER A 43 -14.79 11.42 -4.57
N PRO A 44 -14.36 10.74 -3.50
CA PRO A 44 -13.17 9.86 -3.54
C PRO A 44 -13.26 8.81 -4.65
N ARG A 45 -14.46 8.26 -4.90
CA ARG A 45 -14.70 7.29 -5.96
C ARG A 45 -14.51 7.87 -7.36
N GLU A 46 -15.04 9.07 -7.63
CA GLU A 46 -14.86 9.74 -8.92
C GLU A 46 -13.41 10.13 -9.14
N ARG A 47 -12.72 10.59 -8.09
CA ARG A 47 -11.30 10.92 -8.15
C ARG A 47 -10.47 9.69 -8.51
N ARG A 48 -10.73 8.54 -7.86
CA ARG A 48 -10.10 7.25 -8.18
C ARG A 48 -10.33 6.85 -9.64
N ALA A 49 -11.57 6.95 -10.11
CA ALA A 49 -11.91 6.60 -11.49
C ALA A 49 -11.22 7.52 -12.51
N ARG A 50 -11.21 8.83 -12.25
CA ARG A 50 -10.53 9.81 -13.12
C ARG A 50 -9.02 9.62 -13.11
N LEU A 51 -8.40 9.46 -11.94
CA LEU A 51 -6.95 9.23 -11.85
C LEU A 51 -6.53 8.02 -12.67
N ARG A 52 -7.26 6.90 -12.56
CA ARG A 52 -6.99 5.69 -13.35
C ARG A 52 -7.17 5.94 -14.84
N ALA A 53 -8.25 6.61 -15.25
CA ALA A 53 -8.49 6.93 -16.65
C ALA A 53 -7.41 7.86 -17.23
N THR A 54 -6.98 8.87 -16.48
CA THR A 54 -5.91 9.79 -16.88
C THR A 54 -4.58 9.05 -17.05
N ILE A 55 -4.29 8.10 -16.17
CA ILE A 55 -3.10 7.25 -16.25
C ILE A 55 -3.16 6.33 -17.48
N ASP A 56 -4.31 5.72 -17.76
CA ASP A 56 -4.52 4.91 -18.96
C ASP A 56 -4.31 5.74 -20.23
N VAL A 57 -4.79 6.98 -20.24
CA VAL A 57 -4.58 7.91 -21.35
C VAL A 57 -3.10 8.22 -21.51
N VAL A 58 -2.37 8.57 -20.44
CA VAL A 58 -0.92 8.84 -20.52
C VAL A 58 -0.15 7.63 -21.02
N ALA A 59 -0.45 6.43 -20.52
CA ALA A 59 0.19 5.20 -20.99
C ALA A 59 -0.06 5.00 -22.49
N ARG A 60 -1.30 5.15 -22.97
CA ARG A 60 -1.63 5.04 -24.40
C ARG A 60 -0.95 6.11 -25.25
N LEU A 61 -0.91 7.35 -24.79
CA LEU A 61 -0.24 8.44 -25.50
C LEU A 61 1.28 8.19 -25.59
N PHE A 62 1.88 7.62 -24.55
CA PHE A 62 3.30 7.26 -24.55
C PHE A 62 3.59 6.11 -25.51
N LEU A 63 2.79 5.04 -25.47
CA LEU A 63 2.92 3.90 -26.38
C LEU A 63 2.68 4.31 -27.85
N ALA A 64 1.83 5.32 -28.09
CA ALA A 64 1.63 5.91 -29.41
C ALA A 64 2.72 6.92 -29.81
N SER A 65 3.79 7.09 -29.01
CA SER A 65 4.87 8.07 -29.23
C SER A 65 4.39 9.54 -29.35
N ILE A 66 3.23 9.86 -28.76
CA ILE A 66 2.68 11.23 -28.73
C ILE A 66 3.31 12.05 -27.60
N VAL A 67 3.49 11.42 -26.43
CA VAL A 67 4.21 12.01 -25.29
C VAL A 67 5.54 11.29 -25.08
N GLY A 68 6.54 12.03 -24.61
CA GLY A 68 7.86 11.46 -24.32
C GLY A 68 7.98 10.92 -22.89
N GLU A 69 9.08 10.24 -22.61
CA GLU A 69 9.38 9.63 -21.30
C GLU A 69 9.27 10.63 -20.15
N ARG A 70 9.64 11.90 -20.36
CA ARG A 70 9.56 12.95 -19.33
C ARG A 70 8.16 13.07 -18.71
N VAL A 71 7.10 12.89 -19.49
CA VAL A 71 5.71 12.93 -19.00
C VAL A 71 5.40 11.73 -18.13
N VAL A 72 5.90 10.55 -18.51
CA VAL A 72 5.77 9.32 -17.72
C VAL A 72 6.55 9.45 -16.40
N GLY A 73 7.79 9.91 -16.44
CA GLY A 73 8.60 10.15 -15.24
C GLY A 73 7.95 11.14 -14.29
N TYR A 74 7.39 12.24 -14.82
CA TYR A 74 6.61 13.19 -14.04
C TYR A 74 5.38 12.53 -13.38
N ALA A 75 4.59 11.77 -14.14
CA ALA A 75 3.42 11.07 -13.60
C ALA A 75 3.81 10.07 -12.48
N LEU A 76 4.89 9.29 -12.66
CA LEU A 76 5.39 8.37 -11.64
C LEU A 76 5.86 9.10 -10.38
N ALA A 77 6.56 10.23 -10.53
CA ALA A 77 7.05 11.03 -9.41
C ALA A 77 5.91 11.68 -8.62
N VAL A 78 4.93 12.27 -9.32
CA VAL A 78 3.77 12.94 -8.71
C VAL A 78 2.92 11.97 -7.89
N LEU A 79 2.73 10.74 -8.38
CA LEU A 79 1.93 9.72 -7.66
C LEU A 79 2.52 9.37 -6.29
N LEU A 80 3.83 9.48 -6.10
CA LEU A 80 4.52 9.07 -4.87
C LEU A 80 5.19 10.25 -4.14
N HIS A 81 4.84 11.49 -4.49
CA HIS A 81 5.50 12.67 -3.96
C HIS A 81 5.27 12.82 -2.44
N PRO A 82 6.31 13.15 -1.63
CA PRO A 82 6.23 13.18 -0.16
C PRO A 82 5.17 14.10 0.41
N SER A 83 4.97 15.27 -0.19
CA SER A 83 3.93 16.23 0.23
C SER A 83 2.53 15.63 0.27
N HIS A 84 2.32 14.51 -0.41
CA HIS A 84 1.05 13.82 -0.50
C HIS A 84 0.99 12.55 0.34
N THR A 85 2.12 12.04 0.81
CA THR A 85 2.20 10.83 1.64
C THR A 85 2.38 11.15 3.12
N ASP A 86 2.89 12.35 3.44
CA ASP A 86 3.32 12.69 4.80
C ASP A 86 2.29 13.59 5.54
N ASP A 87 1.35 14.24 4.83
CA ASP A 87 0.38 15.22 5.39
C ASP A 87 -1.07 14.66 5.46
N GLY A 88 -1.26 13.53 6.14
CA GLY A 88 -2.60 13.04 6.51
C GLY A 88 -3.44 12.45 5.36
N ALA A 89 -2.82 11.96 4.30
CA ALA A 89 -3.52 11.12 3.33
C ALA A 89 -4.01 9.84 4.02
N SER A 90 -5.26 9.46 3.80
CA SER A 90 -5.79 8.19 4.29
C SER A 90 -5.05 7.01 3.66
N ASP A 91 -4.91 5.90 4.38
CA ASP A 91 -4.32 4.64 3.88
C ASP A 91 -4.93 4.20 2.53
N ASP A 92 -6.23 4.43 2.32
CA ASP A 92 -6.93 4.17 1.05
C ASP A 92 -6.42 5.00 -0.15
N GLU A 93 -6.00 6.25 0.10
CA GLU A 93 -5.46 7.16 -0.91
C GLU A 93 -4.03 6.78 -1.25
N LEU A 94 -3.25 6.39 -0.25
CA LEU A 94 -1.90 5.87 -0.41
C LEU A 94 -1.89 4.56 -1.21
N ALA A 95 -2.78 3.63 -0.85
CA ALA A 95 -2.99 2.38 -1.58
C ALA A 95 -3.40 2.65 -3.04
N LEU A 96 -4.37 3.54 -3.26
CA LEU A 96 -4.79 3.95 -4.60
C LEU A 96 -3.61 4.50 -5.43
N ARG A 97 -2.79 5.37 -4.84
CA ARG A 97 -1.63 5.94 -5.55
C ARG A 97 -0.60 4.88 -5.91
N LEU A 98 -0.30 3.96 -4.99
CA LEU A 98 0.61 2.86 -5.26
C LEU A 98 0.05 1.89 -6.32
N GLU A 99 -1.23 1.57 -6.30
CA GLU A 99 -1.89 0.78 -7.35
C GLU A 99 -1.80 1.47 -8.71
N THR A 100 -2.05 2.78 -8.71
CA THR A 100 -2.00 3.60 -9.93
C THR A 100 -0.57 3.70 -10.47
N PHE A 101 0.41 3.87 -9.58
CA PHE A 101 1.83 3.87 -9.90
C PHE A 101 2.26 2.53 -10.51
N ALA A 102 1.86 1.44 -9.86
CA ALA A 102 2.12 0.10 -10.34
C ALA A 102 1.51 -0.16 -11.72
N HIS A 103 0.27 0.27 -11.91
CA HIS A 103 -0.45 0.14 -13.18
C HIS A 103 0.26 0.90 -14.31
N LEU A 104 0.64 2.16 -14.08
CA LEU A 104 1.39 2.94 -15.06
C LEU A 104 2.72 2.26 -15.41
N LEU A 105 3.51 1.90 -14.39
CA LEU A 105 4.83 1.31 -14.59
C LEU A 105 4.75 -0.06 -15.29
N HIS A 106 3.73 -0.87 -14.98
CA HIS A 106 3.47 -2.12 -15.69
C HIS A 106 3.19 -1.86 -17.18
N ALA A 107 2.33 -0.88 -17.49
CA ALA A 107 1.90 -0.58 -18.85
C ALA A 107 3.05 -0.06 -19.74
N VAL A 108 3.92 0.79 -19.19
CA VAL A 108 4.93 1.51 -19.98
C VAL A 108 6.35 0.98 -19.77
N GLY A 109 6.62 0.23 -18.70
CA GLY A 109 7.97 -0.10 -18.22
C GLY A 109 8.90 -0.74 -19.24
N LYS A 110 8.38 -1.65 -20.08
CA LYS A 110 9.14 -2.32 -21.15
C LYS A 110 9.60 -1.37 -22.27
N ASN A 111 8.94 -0.22 -22.41
CA ASN A 111 9.21 0.76 -23.48
C ASN A 111 10.05 1.95 -22.99
N LEU A 112 10.42 1.99 -21.71
CA LEU A 112 11.24 3.06 -21.14
C LEU A 112 12.72 2.84 -21.47
N SER A 113 13.43 3.93 -21.76
CA SER A 113 14.87 3.92 -21.96
C SER A 113 15.62 3.48 -20.70
N ALA A 114 16.81 2.94 -20.89
CA ALA A 114 17.69 2.57 -19.77
C ALA A 114 18.07 3.78 -18.90
N ALA A 115 18.05 5.00 -19.45
CA ALA A 115 18.30 6.22 -18.68
C ALA A 115 17.13 6.52 -17.73
N MET A 116 15.90 6.47 -18.24
CA MET A 116 14.68 6.63 -17.42
C MET A 116 14.55 5.54 -16.35
N LEU A 117 14.85 4.29 -16.71
CA LEU A 117 14.86 3.18 -15.77
C LEU A 117 15.86 3.39 -14.61
N ARG A 118 17.06 3.90 -14.89
CA ARG A 118 18.07 4.18 -13.85
C ARG A 118 17.83 5.47 -13.07
N GLY A 119 17.04 6.40 -13.61
CA GLY A 119 16.71 7.69 -13.01
C GLY A 119 15.38 7.65 -12.27
N ASP A 120 14.37 8.29 -12.85
CA ASP A 120 13.09 8.55 -12.19
C ASP A 120 12.40 7.26 -11.73
N VAL A 121 12.44 6.18 -12.53
CA VAL A 121 11.82 4.91 -12.14
C VAL A 121 12.51 4.31 -10.91
N ALA A 122 13.84 4.36 -10.83
CA ALA A 122 14.58 3.86 -9.67
C ALA A 122 14.21 4.64 -8.40
N SER A 123 14.14 5.97 -8.51
CA SER A 123 13.73 6.87 -7.43
C SER A 123 12.30 6.59 -6.98
N SER A 124 11.35 6.50 -7.91
CA SER A 124 9.95 6.18 -7.60
C SER A 124 9.79 4.78 -7.00
N MET A 125 10.55 3.78 -7.47
CA MET A 125 10.54 2.44 -6.90
C MET A 125 11.09 2.40 -5.47
N GLN A 126 12.15 3.17 -5.20
CA GLN A 126 12.65 3.34 -3.83
C GLN A 126 11.59 3.97 -2.94
N ARG A 127 10.91 5.03 -3.41
CA ARG A 127 9.84 5.68 -2.66
C ARG A 127 8.66 4.76 -2.41
N ALA A 128 8.22 3.99 -3.41
CA ALA A 128 7.20 2.97 -3.24
C ALA A 128 7.60 1.95 -2.15
N ALA A 129 8.86 1.52 -2.12
CA ALA A 129 9.36 0.62 -1.09
C ALA A 129 9.41 1.25 0.32
N GLU A 130 9.71 2.55 0.42
CA GLU A 130 9.62 3.29 1.69
C GLU A 130 8.19 3.33 2.21
N ILE A 131 7.23 3.64 1.32
CA ILE A 131 5.81 3.67 1.65
C ILE A 131 5.33 2.28 2.10
N LEU A 132 5.74 1.20 1.44
CA LEU A 132 5.34 -0.15 1.86
C LEU A 132 5.91 -0.54 3.23
N ARG A 133 7.09 -0.02 3.61
CA ARG A 133 7.68 -0.29 4.92
C ARG A 133 6.96 0.41 6.06
N SER A 134 6.13 1.43 5.80
CA SER A 134 5.36 2.09 6.85
C SER A 134 4.19 1.23 7.36
N GLY A 135 3.82 0.16 6.64
CA GLY A 135 2.78 -0.79 7.08
C GLY A 135 1.34 -0.38 6.77
N HIS A 136 1.13 0.80 6.17
CA HIS A 136 -0.20 1.38 5.90
C HIS A 136 -0.87 0.88 4.61
N VAL A 137 -0.35 -0.18 3.99
CA VAL A 137 -0.76 -0.59 2.64
C VAL A 137 -1.12 -2.07 2.62
N GLY A 138 -2.27 -2.40 2.02
CA GLY A 138 -2.75 -3.77 1.92
C GLY A 138 -1.80 -4.71 1.15
N ASP A 139 -1.80 -5.99 1.54
CA ASP A 139 -0.89 -7.02 1.02
C ASP A 139 -0.90 -7.15 -0.51
N ARG A 140 -2.06 -6.96 -1.13
CA ARG A 140 -2.19 -7.01 -2.60
C ARG A 140 -1.28 -5.98 -3.27
N VAL A 141 -1.31 -4.74 -2.81
CA VAL A 141 -0.50 -3.65 -3.38
C VAL A 141 0.98 -3.92 -3.11
N ALA A 142 1.32 -4.41 -1.91
CA ALA A 142 2.68 -4.81 -1.56
C ALA A 142 3.21 -5.90 -2.51
N CYS A 143 2.41 -6.92 -2.81
CA CYS A 143 2.73 -7.99 -3.76
C CYS A 143 2.93 -7.44 -5.18
N VAL A 144 2.04 -6.55 -5.66
CA VAL A 144 2.16 -5.93 -6.98
C VAL A 144 3.47 -5.14 -7.13
N ILE A 145 3.81 -4.30 -6.15
CA ILE A 145 5.04 -3.51 -6.18
C ILE A 145 6.28 -4.40 -6.09
N ALA A 146 6.25 -5.45 -5.25
CA ALA A 146 7.35 -6.42 -5.16
C ALA A 146 7.57 -7.14 -6.49
N HIS A 147 6.49 -7.51 -7.19
CA HIS A 147 6.55 -8.11 -8.51
C HIS A 147 7.18 -7.14 -9.54
N LEU A 148 6.75 -5.88 -9.58
CA LEU A 148 7.34 -4.86 -10.44
C LEU A 148 8.82 -4.60 -10.13
N ALA A 149 9.21 -4.63 -8.86
CA ALA A 149 10.61 -4.53 -8.45
C ALA A 149 11.43 -5.71 -8.98
N GLY A 150 10.86 -6.92 -8.98
CA GLY A 150 11.46 -8.09 -9.60
C GLY A 150 11.67 -7.91 -11.11
N ARG A 151 10.63 -7.48 -11.84
CA ARG A 151 10.72 -7.21 -13.29
C ARG A 151 11.75 -6.13 -13.62
N TYR A 152 11.77 -5.05 -12.83
CA TYR A 152 12.75 -3.98 -12.94
C TYR A 152 14.19 -4.47 -12.75
N LYS A 153 14.45 -5.25 -11.69
CA LYS A 153 15.78 -5.83 -11.42
C LYS A 153 16.26 -6.76 -12.53
N ASN A 154 15.35 -7.50 -13.14
CA ASN A 154 15.63 -8.38 -14.28
C ASN A 154 15.74 -7.62 -15.62
N GLY A 155 15.79 -6.27 -15.58
CA GLY A 155 15.99 -5.41 -16.74
C GLY A 155 14.80 -5.42 -17.70
N TRP A 156 13.60 -5.77 -17.22
CA TRP A 156 12.42 -5.98 -18.06
C TRP A 156 12.68 -6.94 -19.24
N ARG A 157 13.70 -7.80 -19.12
CA ARG A 157 14.20 -8.65 -20.21
C ARG A 157 13.08 -9.46 -20.84
N ASP A 158 12.97 -9.32 -22.16
CA ASP A 158 12.27 -10.13 -23.15
C ASP A 158 11.18 -11.08 -22.63
N SER A 159 9.99 -10.54 -22.49
CA SER A 159 8.75 -11.26 -22.77
C SER A 159 8.36 -11.02 -24.25
N SER A 160 9.33 -11.04 -25.18
CA SER A 160 9.02 -11.02 -26.63
C SER A 160 8.34 -12.32 -27.11
N ARG A 161 8.19 -13.29 -26.19
CA ARG A 161 7.28 -14.42 -26.30
C ARG A 161 6.14 -14.29 -25.29
N ILE A 162 5.32 -13.25 -25.42
CA ILE A 162 3.96 -13.26 -24.84
C ILE A 162 3.16 -14.23 -25.70
N THR A 163 3.26 -15.54 -25.41
CA THR A 163 2.18 -16.45 -25.77
C THR A 163 0.97 -16.06 -24.93
N ASN A 164 -0.24 -16.47 -25.30
CA ASN A 164 -1.43 -16.28 -24.45
C ASN A 164 -1.31 -16.94 -23.04
N ASP A 165 -0.15 -17.52 -22.71
CA ASP A 165 0.25 -18.02 -21.39
C ASP A 165 0.80 -16.92 -20.46
N ASP A 166 1.06 -15.70 -20.92
CA ASP A 166 1.48 -14.57 -20.04
C ASP A 166 0.38 -14.13 -19.05
N ALA A 167 -0.85 -14.64 -19.19
CA ALA A 167 -1.87 -14.58 -18.15
C ALA A 167 -1.50 -15.38 -16.89
N GLU A 168 -0.48 -16.25 -16.95
CA GLU A 168 0.08 -16.95 -15.78
C GLU A 168 1.12 -16.11 -15.00
N ASP A 169 1.65 -15.02 -15.58
CA ASP A 169 2.61 -14.14 -14.88
C ASP A 169 1.90 -13.21 -13.87
N ASP A 170 0.60 -12.95 -14.06
CA ASP A 170 -0.29 -12.38 -13.02
C ASP A 170 -0.49 -13.36 -11.84
N GLY A 171 -0.28 -14.66 -12.07
CA GLY A 171 -0.28 -15.69 -11.03
C GLY A 171 0.79 -15.46 -9.95
N GLY A 172 1.84 -14.68 -10.23
CA GLY A 172 2.84 -14.28 -9.23
C GLY A 172 2.28 -13.35 -8.15
N VAL A 173 1.33 -12.46 -8.49
CA VAL A 173 0.69 -11.56 -7.52
C VAL A 173 -0.34 -12.33 -6.71
N ASP A 174 -1.21 -13.10 -7.37
CA ASP A 174 -2.24 -13.86 -6.67
C ASP A 174 -1.61 -14.95 -5.78
N ALA A 175 -0.58 -15.67 -6.23
CA ALA A 175 0.16 -16.61 -5.37
C ALA A 175 0.88 -15.91 -4.20
N CYS A 176 1.38 -14.68 -4.40
CA CYS A 176 1.96 -13.88 -3.32
C CYS A 176 0.91 -13.53 -2.26
N VAL A 177 -0.29 -13.10 -2.70
CA VAL A 177 -1.41 -12.77 -1.81
C VAL A 177 -1.91 -14.02 -1.10
N ASP A 178 -2.11 -15.12 -1.81
CA ASP A 178 -2.58 -16.39 -1.22
C ASP A 178 -1.59 -16.93 -0.18
N ARG A 179 -0.28 -16.88 -0.46
CA ARG A 179 0.74 -17.27 0.52
C ARG A 179 0.70 -16.38 1.76
N ARG A 180 0.62 -15.06 1.59
CA ARG A 180 0.49 -14.11 2.72
C ARG A 180 -0.78 -14.35 3.52
N PHE A 181 -1.88 -14.64 2.85
CA PHE A 181 -3.14 -14.93 3.50
C PHE A 181 -3.10 -16.26 4.28
N ALA A 182 -2.42 -17.27 3.74
CA ALA A 182 -2.14 -18.51 4.44
C ALA A 182 -1.27 -18.28 5.69
N GLU A 183 -0.18 -17.50 5.57
CA GLU A 183 0.68 -17.13 6.71
C GLU A 183 -0.09 -16.36 7.79
N LEU A 184 -0.98 -15.44 7.41
CA LEU A 184 -1.81 -14.67 8.34
C LEU A 184 -2.83 -15.56 9.06
N ARG A 185 -3.44 -16.52 8.35
CA ARG A 185 -4.35 -17.50 8.96
C ARG A 185 -3.62 -18.39 9.97
N GLU A 186 -2.44 -18.90 9.63
CA GLU A 186 -1.61 -19.70 10.54
C GLU A 186 -1.27 -18.90 11.81
N ARG A 187 -0.84 -17.64 11.66
CA ARG A 187 -0.59 -16.74 12.81
C ARG A 187 -1.83 -16.49 13.64
N LEU A 188 -3.00 -16.35 13.01
CA LEU A 188 -4.27 -16.18 13.71
C LEU A 188 -4.62 -17.43 14.53
N GLU A 189 -4.49 -18.62 13.93
CA GLU A 189 -4.69 -19.90 14.61
C GLU A 189 -3.71 -20.08 15.79
N GLU A 190 -2.44 -19.69 15.64
CA GLU A 190 -1.44 -19.68 16.71
C GLU A 190 -1.82 -18.73 17.85
N LEU A 191 -2.27 -17.52 17.51
CA LEU A 191 -2.72 -16.51 18.49
C LEU A 191 -3.97 -16.97 19.23
N GLU A 192 -4.94 -17.58 18.55
CA GLU A 192 -6.13 -18.16 19.17
C GLU A 192 -5.78 -19.36 20.07
N ALA A 193 -4.84 -20.20 19.65
CA ALA A 193 -4.34 -21.30 20.46
C ALA A 193 -3.56 -20.79 21.69
N LYS A 194 -2.85 -19.67 21.57
CA LYS A 194 -2.23 -18.98 22.70
C LYS A 194 -3.29 -18.39 23.63
N SER A 195 -4.28 -17.67 23.11
CA SER A 195 -5.39 -17.10 23.89
C SER A 195 -6.11 -18.17 24.71
N ARG A 196 -6.46 -19.32 24.09
CA ARG A 196 -7.08 -20.45 24.79
C ARG A 196 -6.23 -21.02 25.92
N ARG A 197 -4.89 -21.06 25.75
CA ARG A 197 -3.96 -21.48 26.79
C ARG A 197 -3.88 -20.46 27.93
N ASP A 198 -3.83 -19.17 27.59
CA ASP A 198 -3.77 -18.08 28.56
C ASP A 198 -5.08 -18.00 29.39
N GLU A 199 -6.24 -18.23 28.76
CA GLU A 199 -7.54 -18.33 29.44
C GLU A 199 -7.61 -19.54 30.39
N ALA A 200 -7.13 -20.70 29.97
CA ALA A 200 -7.08 -21.89 30.83
C ALA A 200 -6.16 -21.66 32.04
N ALA A 201 -4.99 -21.06 31.83
CA ALA A 201 -4.06 -20.70 32.90
C ALA A 201 -4.68 -19.68 33.88
N ALA A 202 -5.40 -18.69 33.37
CA ALA A 202 -6.13 -17.73 34.21
C ALA A 202 -7.24 -18.39 35.04
N ALA A 203 -7.98 -19.34 34.44
CA ALA A 203 -9.02 -20.09 35.14
C ALA A 203 -8.47 -21.01 36.25
N ASP A 204 -7.32 -21.66 36.00
CA ASP A 204 -6.67 -22.50 37.00
C ASP A 204 -6.04 -21.67 38.13
N ALA A 205 -5.41 -20.53 37.82
CA ALA A 205 -4.95 -19.58 38.83
C ALA A 205 -6.10 -19.06 39.71
N ALA A 206 -7.29 -18.86 39.15
CA ALA A 206 -8.48 -18.48 39.91
C ALA A 206 -8.96 -19.59 40.86
N LYS A 207 -8.90 -20.87 40.45
CA LYS A 207 -9.21 -22.03 41.32
C LYS A 207 -8.19 -22.19 42.44
N ASP A 208 -6.90 -22.01 42.15
CA ASP A 208 -5.84 -22.08 43.14
C ASP A 208 -5.98 -20.95 44.16
N ALA A 209 -6.27 -19.72 43.71
CA ALA A 209 -6.57 -18.61 44.60
C ALA A 209 -7.83 -18.87 45.46
N ALA A 210 -8.87 -19.49 44.90
CA ALA A 210 -10.06 -19.88 45.66
C ALA A 210 -9.77 -20.99 46.69
N THR A 211 -8.93 -21.96 46.34
CA THR A 211 -8.50 -23.04 47.23
C THR A 211 -7.64 -22.51 48.37
N LEU A 212 -6.66 -21.66 48.06
CA LEU A 212 -5.87 -20.93 49.07
C LEU A 212 -6.77 -20.12 49.99
N ARG A 213 -7.80 -19.42 49.50
CA ARG A 213 -8.75 -18.71 50.36
C ARG A 213 -9.50 -19.64 51.30
N LYS A 214 -9.88 -20.85 50.85
CA LYS A 214 -10.54 -21.86 51.69
C LYS A 214 -9.60 -22.45 52.74
N GLU A 215 -8.35 -22.69 52.38
CA GLU A 215 -7.30 -23.18 53.29
C GLU A 215 -6.87 -22.10 54.30
N LEU A 216 -6.81 -20.83 53.86
CA LEU A 216 -6.53 -19.67 54.72
C LEU A 216 -7.74 -19.24 55.55
N GLY A 217 -8.95 -19.64 55.17
CA GLY A 217 -10.17 -19.57 55.99
C GLY A 217 -10.15 -20.49 57.22
N ALA A 218 -9.05 -21.24 57.43
CA ALA A 218 -8.74 -21.91 58.70
C ALA A 218 -7.80 -21.08 59.61
N SER A 219 -7.43 -19.84 59.25
CA SER A 219 -6.63 -18.93 60.08
C SER A 219 -6.84 -17.45 59.65
N ASP A 220 -7.76 -16.75 60.32
CA ASP A 220 -8.26 -15.39 60.02
C ASP A 220 -7.21 -14.30 59.71
N GLN A 221 -5.95 -14.46 60.11
CA GLN A 221 -4.90 -13.46 59.86
C GLN A 221 -4.38 -13.41 58.41
N ARG A 222 -4.45 -14.50 57.65
CA ARG A 222 -3.91 -14.52 56.26
C ARG A 222 -4.96 -14.20 55.20
N ALA A 223 -6.24 -14.38 55.51
CA ALA A 223 -7.35 -14.05 54.60
C ALA A 223 -7.39 -12.54 54.25
N ASN A 224 -7.11 -11.67 55.22
CA ASN A 224 -7.05 -10.21 54.99
C ASN A 224 -5.88 -9.79 54.09
N ALA A 225 -4.73 -10.48 54.17
CA ALA A 225 -3.58 -10.20 53.31
C ALA A 225 -3.80 -10.69 51.86
N ALA A 226 -4.47 -11.82 51.68
CA ALA A 226 -4.84 -12.34 50.37
C ALA A 226 -5.91 -11.48 49.68
N GLU A 227 -6.82 -10.85 50.44
CA GLU A 227 -7.80 -9.92 49.89
C GLU A 227 -7.15 -8.61 49.41
N ALA A 228 -6.17 -8.08 50.16
CA ALA A 228 -5.41 -6.91 49.73
C ALA A 228 -4.63 -7.19 48.43
N ALA A 229 -3.91 -8.31 48.36
CA ALA A 229 -3.15 -8.70 47.17
C ALA A 229 -4.04 -8.94 45.93
N ALA A 230 -5.26 -9.46 46.12
CA ALA A 230 -6.21 -9.65 45.02
C ALA A 230 -6.77 -8.32 44.48
N ARG A 231 -6.94 -7.31 45.34
CA ARG A 231 -7.35 -5.96 44.91
C ARG A 231 -6.22 -5.27 44.14
N ASP A 232 -4.98 -5.43 44.58
CA ASP A 232 -3.82 -4.86 43.90
C ASP A 232 -3.58 -5.52 42.53
N ALA A 233 -3.76 -6.84 42.42
CA ALA A 233 -3.67 -7.54 41.14
C ALA A 233 -4.78 -7.14 40.16
N ALA A 234 -6.01 -6.95 40.64
CA ALA A 234 -7.13 -6.47 39.81
C ALA A 234 -6.90 -5.03 39.32
N ALA A 235 -6.35 -4.15 40.17
CA ALA A 235 -5.99 -2.80 39.79
C ALA A 235 -4.85 -2.75 38.75
N ALA A 236 -3.84 -3.62 38.89
CA ALA A 236 -2.77 -3.77 37.91
C ALA A 236 -3.29 -4.26 36.55
N LEU A 237 -4.24 -5.21 36.54
CA LEU A 237 -4.85 -5.73 35.31
C LEU A 237 -5.70 -4.67 34.59
N ALA A 238 -6.49 -3.90 35.34
CA ALA A 238 -7.29 -2.80 34.80
C ALA A 238 -6.41 -1.68 34.22
N SER A 239 -5.29 -1.37 34.88
CA SER A 239 -4.30 -0.41 34.37
C SER A 239 -3.58 -0.91 33.11
N ALA A 240 -3.32 -2.21 33.01
CA ALA A 240 -2.71 -2.81 31.82
C ALA A 240 -3.64 -2.78 30.60
N GLN A 241 -4.95 -3.00 30.81
CA GLN A 241 -5.96 -2.87 29.74
C GLN A 241 -6.15 -1.42 29.29
N ALA A 242 -6.11 -0.45 30.21
CA ALA A 242 -6.18 0.98 29.87
C ALA A 242 -4.93 1.52 29.13
N SER A 243 -3.83 0.77 29.15
CA SER A 243 -2.56 1.13 28.51
C SER A 243 -2.28 0.33 27.22
N ALA A 244 -3.17 -0.59 26.85
CA ALA A 244 -3.11 -1.25 25.55
C ALA A 244 -3.49 -0.21 24.48
N PRO A 245 -2.62 0.08 23.49
CA PRO A 245 -3.01 0.95 22.41
C PRO A 245 -4.21 0.35 21.69
N ASP A 246 -5.28 1.14 21.53
CA ASP A 246 -6.37 0.87 20.58
C ASP A 246 -5.74 0.75 19.19
N ALA A 247 -5.41 -0.48 18.79
CA ALA A 247 -4.85 -0.81 17.50
C ALA A 247 -5.85 -1.71 16.77
N ASN A 248 -6.83 -1.05 16.13
CA ASN A 248 -7.57 -1.58 14.99
C ASN A 248 -6.91 -1.08 13.71
#